data_AF-A0A2V4A0Y9-F1
#
_entry.id   AF-A0A2V4A0Y9-F1
#
_cell.length_a   1.000
_cell.length_b   1.000
_cell.length_c   1.000
_cell.angle_alpha   90.00
_cell.angle_beta   90.00
_cell.angle_gamma   90.00
#
_symmetry.space_group_name_H-M   'P 1'
#
loop_
_entity.id
_entity.type
_entity.pdbx_description
1 polymer ?
#
loop_
_entity_poly.entity_id
_entity_poly.type
_entity_poly.pdbx_seq_one_letter_code
_entity_poly.pdbx_strand_id
1 'polypeptide(L)'
;MKAKRHVPYLIVLIALFTACDSDDTSFPIIESTDYFPIHIGDTWEYKDHIRKVTGSEMINNKEYREITHETYRADTLYYTYKTYFRTTGNNKVYKLNSDQSGEYLFADFNLNADDCWTYINNSIGREDEWTVTSLPEITFEFDDTELENCKRFFYNAMLIVDEEHTIVFAAGIGEINNFSNAWGLGDTIESATINGVTYRFK
;
A
#
# COMPACT_ATOMS: atom_id res chain seq x y z
N MET A 1 -15.75 -38.56 -73.44
CA MET A 1 -14.43 -38.26 -72.84
C MET A 1 -14.67 -37.20 -71.77
N LYS A 2 -14.34 -37.29 -70.48
CA LYS A 2 -13.49 -38.17 -69.67
C LYS A 2 -14.24 -38.53 -68.37
N ALA A 3 -13.92 -39.71 -67.83
CA ALA A 3 -14.33 -40.21 -66.54
C ALA A 3 -13.35 -39.79 -65.41
N LYS A 4 -13.72 -40.20 -64.17
CA LYS A 4 -12.93 -40.28 -62.92
C LYS A 4 -12.99 -39.02 -62.05
N ARG A 5 -13.07 -39.08 -60.72
CA ARG A 5 -12.68 -40.15 -59.77
C ARG A 5 -13.31 -39.85 -58.39
N HIS A 6 -13.81 -40.85 -57.68
CA HIS A 6 -13.97 -40.78 -56.20
C HIS A 6 -12.62 -41.03 -55.54
N VAL A 7 -12.26 -40.28 -54.49
CA VAL A 7 -11.53 -40.79 -53.30
C VAL A 7 -11.94 -39.94 -52.07
N PRO A 8 -12.15 -40.54 -50.89
CA PRO A 8 -12.66 -39.92 -49.66
C PRO A 8 -11.54 -39.62 -48.63
N TYR A 9 -11.95 -39.16 -47.43
CA TYR A 9 -11.19 -39.04 -46.18
C TYR A 9 -10.07 -37.97 -46.10
N LEU A 10 -10.21 -37.04 -45.15
CA LEU A 10 -9.34 -37.07 -43.96
C LEU A 10 -9.96 -36.27 -42.80
N ILE A 11 -10.27 -36.98 -41.73
CA ILE A 11 -10.47 -36.48 -40.38
C ILE A 11 -9.15 -35.83 -39.93
N VAL A 12 -9.17 -34.54 -39.57
CA VAL A 12 -8.12 -33.96 -38.71
C VAL A 12 -8.84 -33.09 -37.69
N LEU A 13 -9.15 -33.73 -36.58
CA LEU A 13 -8.64 -33.42 -35.24
C LEU A 13 -9.03 -32.01 -34.76
N ILE A 14 -10.10 -32.01 -33.98
CA ILE A 14 -10.33 -31.07 -32.89
C ILE A 14 -9.08 -31.10 -32.00
N ALA A 15 -8.17 -30.16 -32.21
CA ALA A 15 -7.20 -29.74 -31.21
C ALA A 15 -7.83 -28.59 -30.41
N LEU A 16 -8.93 -28.90 -29.72
CA LEU A 16 -9.24 -28.22 -28.46
C LEU A 16 -8.32 -28.86 -27.42
N PHE A 17 -7.85 -28.05 -26.46
CA PHE A 17 -7.03 -28.44 -25.31
C PHE A 17 -5.51 -28.51 -25.54
N THR A 18 -4.89 -27.34 -25.72
CA THR A 18 -3.68 -26.96 -24.96
C THR A 18 -3.60 -25.43 -24.86
N ALA A 19 -4.54 -24.83 -24.13
CA ALA A 19 -4.28 -23.56 -23.44
C ALA A 19 -4.56 -23.85 -21.96
N CYS A 20 -3.73 -24.73 -21.41
CA CYS A 20 -3.44 -24.69 -19.99
C CYS A 20 -2.32 -23.65 -19.91
N ASP A 21 -2.69 -22.37 -20.01
CA ASP A 21 -1.81 -21.33 -19.47
C ASP A 21 -1.79 -21.64 -17.98
N SER A 22 -0.69 -22.24 -17.54
CA SER A 22 -0.25 -22.11 -16.18
C SER A 22 -0.29 -20.63 -15.88
N ASP A 23 -1.25 -20.20 -15.07
CA ASP A 23 -1.22 -18.94 -14.33
C ASP A 23 -0.01 -19.01 -13.38
N ASP A 24 1.21 -19.04 -13.93
CA ASP A 24 2.39 -18.51 -13.29
C ASP A 24 2.15 -17.00 -13.29
N THR A 25 1.31 -16.54 -12.36
CA THR A 25 1.24 -15.15 -11.96
C THR A 25 2.54 -14.84 -11.24
N SER A 26 3.66 -14.82 -11.98
CA SER A 26 4.91 -14.24 -11.47
C SER A 26 4.60 -12.78 -11.21
N PHE A 27 4.57 -12.40 -9.93
CA PHE A 27 4.43 -11.00 -9.55
C PHE A 27 5.49 -10.19 -10.32
N PRO A 28 5.10 -9.08 -10.97
CA PRO A 28 6.07 -8.22 -11.62
C PRO A 28 7.12 -7.82 -10.60
N ILE A 29 8.40 -7.97 -10.97
CA ILE A 29 9.52 -7.55 -10.12
C ILE A 29 9.41 -6.05 -9.93
N ILE A 30 9.24 -5.61 -8.69
CA ILE A 30 9.13 -4.19 -8.35
C ILE A 30 10.53 -3.64 -8.10
N GLU A 31 11.14 -3.08 -9.14
CA GLU A 31 12.40 -2.35 -9.02
C GLU A 31 12.11 -0.90 -8.59
N SER A 32 11.90 -0.69 -7.30
CA SER A 32 11.73 0.64 -6.71
C SER A 32 12.49 0.75 -5.39
N THR A 33 12.86 1.98 -5.04
CA THR A 33 13.39 2.34 -3.70
C THR A 33 12.45 3.30 -2.96
N ASP A 34 11.32 3.64 -3.58
CA ASP A 34 10.30 4.49 -2.97
C ASP A 34 9.31 3.65 -2.17
N TYR A 35 9.40 3.73 -0.85
CA TYR A 35 8.51 3.02 0.08
C TYR A 35 7.20 3.77 0.36
N PHE A 36 7.00 4.95 -0.24
CA PHE A 36 5.76 5.72 -0.07
C PHE A 36 5.39 6.48 -1.37
N PRO A 37 5.15 5.75 -2.48
CA PRO A 37 4.72 6.37 -3.72
C PRO A 37 3.38 7.06 -3.53
N ILE A 38 3.26 8.31 -3.98
CA ILE A 38 2.06 9.15 -3.80
C ILE A 38 1.72 9.92 -5.08
N HIS A 39 1.74 9.24 -6.24
CA HIS A 39 1.31 9.81 -7.51
C HIS A 39 -0.21 9.96 -7.52
N ILE A 40 -0.72 11.02 -8.15
CA ILE A 40 -2.18 11.20 -8.28
C ILE A 40 -2.75 10.00 -9.05
N GLY A 41 -3.76 9.35 -8.47
CA GLY A 41 -4.34 8.13 -8.99
C GLY A 41 -3.84 6.85 -8.31
N ASP A 42 -2.77 6.91 -7.51
CA ASP A 42 -2.32 5.75 -6.75
C ASP A 42 -3.40 5.31 -5.75
N THR A 43 -3.61 3.99 -5.63
CA THR A 43 -4.59 3.39 -4.72
C THR A 43 -4.01 2.22 -3.93
N TRP A 44 -4.50 2.06 -2.70
CA TRP A 44 -4.30 0.89 -1.85
C TRP A 44 -5.68 0.42 -1.40
N GLU A 45 -6.01 -0.83 -1.69
CA GLU A 45 -7.29 -1.45 -1.35
C GLU A 45 -7.03 -2.54 -0.32
N TYR A 46 -7.78 -2.47 0.77
CA TYR A 46 -7.82 -3.43 1.86
C TYR A 46 -9.26 -3.93 1.97
N LYS A 47 -9.46 -4.97 2.77
CA LYS A 47 -10.75 -5.67 2.93
C LYS A 47 -11.97 -4.75 3.09
N ASP A 48 -11.87 -3.72 3.91
CA ASP A 48 -13.00 -2.84 4.24
C ASP A 48 -12.69 -1.35 4.01
N HIS A 49 -11.54 -1.02 3.42
CA HIS A 49 -11.20 0.37 3.17
C HIS A 49 -10.27 0.55 1.97
N ILE A 50 -10.37 1.73 1.37
CA ILE A 50 -9.57 2.14 0.22
C ILE A 50 -8.89 3.45 0.57
N ARG A 51 -7.62 3.55 0.17
CA ARG A 51 -6.84 4.78 0.21
C ARG A 51 -6.51 5.19 -1.21
N LYS A 52 -6.68 6.47 -1.53
CA LYS A 52 -6.47 7.00 -2.86
C LYS A 52 -5.79 8.35 -2.82
N VAL A 53 -4.74 8.53 -3.61
CA VAL A 53 -4.17 9.85 -3.87
C VAL A 53 -5.08 10.59 -4.85
N THR A 54 -5.84 11.55 -4.35
CA THR A 54 -6.89 12.25 -5.10
C THR A 54 -6.44 13.56 -5.71
N GLY A 55 -5.35 14.14 -5.22
CA GLY A 55 -4.87 15.42 -5.72
C GLY A 55 -3.69 15.97 -4.96
N SER A 56 -3.53 17.29 -5.02
CA SER A 56 -2.51 18.02 -4.28
C SER A 56 -3.00 19.38 -3.84
N GLU A 57 -2.46 19.84 -2.72
CA GLU A 57 -2.82 21.11 -2.11
C GLU A 57 -1.58 21.86 -1.64
N MET A 58 -1.60 23.18 -1.82
CA MET A 58 -0.58 24.08 -1.28
C MET A 58 -1.02 24.58 0.09
N ILE A 59 -0.35 24.12 1.15
CA ILE A 59 -0.64 24.50 2.54
C ILE A 59 0.64 25.05 3.15
N ASN A 60 0.60 26.26 3.71
CA ASN A 60 1.77 26.93 4.29
C ASN A 60 3.01 26.93 3.35
N ASN A 61 2.79 27.22 2.06
CA ASN A 61 3.80 27.22 0.99
C ASN A 61 4.51 25.87 0.75
N LYS A 62 3.92 24.76 1.18
CA LYS A 62 4.39 23.40 0.89
C LYS A 62 3.32 22.67 0.07
N GLU A 63 3.75 21.96 -0.97
CA GLU A 63 2.87 21.09 -1.75
C GLU A 63 2.72 19.76 -1.02
N TYR A 64 1.48 19.37 -0.72
CA TYR A 64 1.13 18.05 -0.20
C TYR A 64 0.32 17.28 -1.22
N ARG A 65 0.44 15.96 -1.21
CA ARG A 65 -0.50 15.05 -1.86
C ARG A 65 -1.65 14.75 -0.91
N GLU A 66 -2.87 14.88 -1.43
CA GLU A 66 -4.09 14.56 -0.71
C GLU A 66 -4.36 13.06 -0.86
N ILE A 67 -4.45 12.35 0.26
CA ILE A 67 -4.90 10.96 0.33
C ILE A 67 -6.28 10.92 0.96
N THR A 68 -7.27 10.53 0.17
CA THR A 68 -8.63 10.23 0.64
C THR A 68 -8.68 8.80 1.15
N HIS A 69 -9.30 8.62 2.31
CA HIS A 69 -9.56 7.34 2.95
C HIS A 69 -11.06 7.08 2.91
N GLU A 70 -11.46 5.90 2.47
CA GLU A 70 -12.85 5.48 2.34
C GLU A 70 -13.02 4.15 3.07
N THR A 71 -13.88 4.10 4.08
CA THR A 71 -14.18 2.87 4.82
C THR A 71 -15.59 2.41 4.48
N TYR A 72 -15.75 1.11 4.23
CA TYR A 72 -16.99 0.48 3.81
C TYR A 72 -17.52 -0.48 4.88
N ARG A 73 -18.84 -0.59 4.97
CA ARG A 73 -19.54 -1.65 5.73
C ARG A 73 -20.58 -2.29 4.82
N ALA A 74 -20.40 -3.56 4.50
CA ALA A 74 -21.26 -4.31 3.57
C ALA A 74 -21.53 -3.50 2.27
N ASP A 75 -20.45 -3.16 1.58
CA ASP A 75 -20.42 -2.41 0.31
C ASP A 75 -21.00 -0.98 0.36
N THR A 76 -21.36 -0.49 1.55
CA THR A 76 -21.84 0.88 1.76
C THR A 76 -20.72 1.72 2.31
N LEU A 77 -20.42 2.86 1.66
CA LEU A 77 -19.48 3.85 2.19
C LEU A 77 -19.96 4.32 3.56
N TYR A 78 -19.20 3.99 4.59
CA TYR A 78 -19.51 4.27 5.98
C TYR A 78 -18.87 5.57 6.46
N TYR A 79 -17.60 5.80 6.10
CA TYR A 79 -16.82 6.94 6.57
C TYR A 79 -15.79 7.35 5.52
N THR A 80 -15.51 8.64 5.43
CA THR A 80 -14.42 9.17 4.59
C THR A 80 -13.75 10.35 5.26
N TYR A 81 -12.44 10.44 5.08
CA TYR A 81 -11.62 11.56 5.55
C TYR A 81 -10.40 11.74 4.66
N LYS A 82 -9.68 12.85 4.85
CA LYS A 82 -8.50 13.20 4.07
C LYS A 82 -7.28 13.34 4.97
N THR A 83 -6.12 13.02 4.41
CA THR A 83 -4.81 13.25 5.00
C THR A 83 -3.89 13.86 3.96
N TYR A 84 -2.88 14.60 4.40
CA TYR A 84 -1.96 15.31 3.52
C TYR A 84 -0.54 14.87 3.81
N PHE A 85 0.12 14.33 2.80
CA PHE A 85 1.47 13.81 2.89
C PHE A 85 2.40 14.52 1.92
N ARG A 86 3.68 14.63 2.30
CA ARG A 86 4.72 15.20 1.47
C ARG A 86 6.00 14.40 1.62
N THR A 87 6.62 14.07 0.50
CA THR A 87 7.96 13.45 0.46
C THR A 87 9.00 14.52 0.09
N THR A 88 10.21 14.40 0.65
CA THR A 88 11.31 15.36 0.39
C THR A 88 12.42 14.81 -0.49
N GLY A 89 12.19 13.68 -1.19
CA GLY A 89 13.17 13.04 -2.08
C GLY A 89 14.35 12.36 -1.36
N ASN A 90 14.36 12.37 -0.03
CA ASN A 90 15.36 11.72 0.83
C ASN A 90 14.74 10.58 1.64
N ASN A 91 13.75 9.87 1.10
CA ASN A 91 13.05 8.77 1.79
C ASN A 91 12.44 9.16 3.15
N LYS A 92 12.12 10.45 3.33
CA LYS A 92 11.34 10.94 4.47
C LYS A 92 9.95 11.32 4.01
N VAL A 93 8.97 10.97 4.85
CA VAL A 93 7.56 11.24 4.65
C VAL A 93 7.10 12.14 5.79
N TYR A 94 6.52 13.27 5.44
CA TYR A 94 5.91 14.20 6.37
C TYR A 94 4.38 14.13 6.24
N LYS A 95 3.69 14.17 7.37
CA LYS A 95 2.23 14.22 7.44
C LYS A 95 1.79 15.52 8.09
N LEU A 96 0.84 16.21 7.48
CA LEU A 96 0.26 17.42 8.04
C LEU A 96 -0.61 17.06 9.26
N ASN A 97 -0.51 17.86 10.32
CA ASN A 97 -1.42 17.78 11.46
C ASN A 97 -2.88 18.05 11.02
N SER A 98 -3.84 17.43 11.69
CA SER A 98 -5.27 17.59 11.37
C SER A 98 -5.76 19.03 11.53
N ASP A 99 -5.16 19.80 12.44
CA ASP A 99 -5.44 21.22 12.65
C ASP A 99 -4.66 22.16 11.68
N GLN A 100 -3.85 21.59 10.79
CA GLN A 100 -2.98 22.28 9.83
C GLN A 100 -1.93 23.23 10.46
N SER A 101 -1.66 23.10 11.76
CA SER A 101 -0.69 23.93 12.50
C SER A 101 0.77 23.66 12.08
N GLY A 102 1.04 22.48 11.52
CA GLY A 102 2.37 22.02 11.16
C GLY A 102 2.35 20.64 10.52
N GLU A 103 3.53 20.08 10.29
CA GLU A 103 3.72 18.69 9.84
C GLU A 103 4.67 17.98 10.80
N TYR A 104 4.57 16.66 10.86
CA TYR A 104 5.51 15.81 11.59
C TYR A 104 6.16 14.78 10.66
N LEU A 105 7.32 14.28 11.06
CA LEU A 105 7.98 13.17 10.38
C LEU A 105 7.19 11.89 10.65
N PHE A 106 6.48 11.41 9.63
CA PHE A 106 5.66 10.21 9.71
C PHE A 106 6.48 8.93 9.50
N ALA A 107 7.44 8.97 8.58
CA ALA A 107 8.36 7.86 8.32
C ALA A 107 9.71 8.37 7.80
N ASP A 108 10.80 7.67 8.14
CA ASP A 108 12.14 7.89 7.59
C ASP A 108 12.76 6.53 7.24
N PHE A 109 12.74 6.19 5.94
CA PHE A 109 13.19 4.87 5.47
C PHE A 109 14.72 4.71 5.42
N ASN A 110 15.48 5.73 5.81
CA ASN A 110 16.95 5.64 5.91
C ASN A 110 17.44 5.17 7.28
N LEU A 111 16.54 5.04 8.25
CA LEU A 111 16.88 4.63 9.61
C LEU A 111 17.27 3.16 9.66
N ASN A 112 18.19 2.84 10.59
CA ASN A 112 18.54 1.47 10.92
C ASN A 112 17.52 0.91 11.91
N ALA A 113 17.50 -0.41 12.06
CA ALA A 113 16.72 -1.05 13.11
C ALA A 113 17.08 -0.47 14.49
N ASP A 114 16.05 -0.31 15.32
CA ASP A 114 16.08 0.27 16.67
C ASP A 114 16.32 1.79 16.75
N ASP A 115 16.59 2.48 15.62
CA ASP A 115 16.56 3.94 15.58
C ASP A 115 15.14 4.45 15.84
N CYS A 116 15.02 5.53 16.61
CA CYS A 116 13.73 6.09 16.98
C CYS A 116 13.71 7.62 16.89
N TRP A 117 12.50 8.15 16.73
CA TRP A 117 12.23 9.58 16.86
C TRP A 117 10.88 9.81 17.53
N THR A 118 10.70 11.02 18.05
CA THR A 118 9.42 11.45 18.61
C THR A 118 8.83 12.60 17.81
N TYR A 119 7.51 12.71 17.83
CA TYR A 119 6.80 13.86 17.31
C TYR A 119 5.54 14.14 18.12
N ILE A 120 5.03 15.37 18.00
CA ILE A 120 3.74 15.77 18.55
C ILE A 120 2.71 15.76 17.43
N ASN A 121 1.64 14.98 17.61
CA ASN A 121 0.48 15.00 16.74
C ASN A 121 -0.56 15.94 17.35
N ASN A 122 -0.95 16.97 16.60
CA ASN A 122 -2.03 17.88 17.01
C ASN A 122 -3.35 17.38 16.45
N SER A 123 -3.94 16.39 17.12
CA SER A 123 -5.24 15.83 16.77
C SER A 123 -6.32 16.42 17.69
N ILE A 124 -7.30 17.13 17.11
CA ILE A 124 -8.51 17.59 17.82
C ILE A 124 -8.17 18.41 19.10
N GLY A 125 -7.15 19.28 19.01
CA GLY A 125 -6.76 20.14 20.13
C GLY A 125 -6.05 19.44 21.29
N ARG A 126 -5.57 18.21 21.08
CA ARG A 126 -4.65 17.52 21.98
C ARG A 126 -3.27 17.42 21.35
N GLU A 127 -2.26 17.59 22.19
CA GLU A 127 -0.86 17.37 21.83
C GLU A 127 -0.50 15.95 22.29
N ASP A 128 -0.58 15.00 21.36
CA ASP A 128 -0.27 13.61 21.64
C ASP A 128 1.18 13.33 21.23
N GLU A 129 2.01 12.90 22.19
CA GLU A 129 3.41 12.53 21.93
C GLU A 129 3.48 11.08 21.42
N TRP A 130 4.04 10.93 20.22
CA TRP A 130 4.27 9.64 19.58
C TRP A 130 5.77 9.34 19.55
N THR A 131 6.12 8.11 19.89
CA THR A 131 7.44 7.55 19.60
C THR A 131 7.31 6.60 18.42
N VAL A 132 8.19 6.76 17.42
CA VAL A 132 8.31 5.83 16.31
C VAL A 132 9.64 5.14 16.38
N THR A 133 9.64 3.81 16.27
CA THR A 133 10.84 2.99 16.24
C THR A 133 10.91 2.24 14.92
N SER A 134 12.04 2.36 14.22
CA SER A 134 12.31 1.53 13.04
C SER A 134 12.59 0.10 13.50
N LEU A 135 11.88 -0.86 12.92
CA LEU A 135 12.07 -2.28 13.22
C LEU A 135 12.97 -2.93 12.15
N PRO A 136 13.55 -4.10 12.43
CA PRO A 136 14.28 -4.87 11.43
C PRO A 136 13.47 -5.07 10.15
N GLU A 137 14.15 -4.94 9.01
CA GLU A 137 13.60 -5.30 7.71
C GLU A 137 13.17 -6.76 7.70
N ILE A 138 12.10 -7.05 6.96
CA ILE A 138 11.59 -8.40 6.80
C ILE A 138 11.29 -8.71 5.34
N THR A 139 11.22 -10.00 5.04
CA THR A 139 10.35 -10.48 3.98
C THR A 139 8.93 -10.57 4.54
N PHE A 140 7.97 -9.92 3.89
CA PHE A 140 6.56 -9.99 4.26
C PHE A 140 5.88 -11.05 3.39
N GLU A 141 5.50 -12.15 4.02
CA GLU A 141 4.81 -13.28 3.41
C GLU A 141 3.31 -13.18 3.74
N PHE A 142 2.48 -13.22 2.71
CA PHE A 142 1.04 -13.29 2.84
C PHE A 142 0.46 -14.01 1.63
N ASP A 143 -0.37 -15.01 1.91
CA ASP A 143 -0.91 -15.93 0.91
C ASP A 143 0.19 -16.54 0.03
N ASP A 144 0.10 -16.42 -1.30
CA ASP A 144 1.11 -16.89 -2.25
C ASP A 144 2.10 -15.76 -2.65
N THR A 145 2.13 -14.65 -1.90
CA THR A 145 2.97 -13.48 -2.17
C THR A 145 4.10 -13.36 -1.16
N GLU A 146 5.31 -13.11 -1.68
CA GLU A 146 6.48 -12.79 -0.89
C GLU A 146 7.03 -11.42 -1.32
N LEU A 147 7.13 -10.47 -0.38
CA LEU A 147 7.70 -9.15 -0.62
C LEU A 147 8.96 -8.97 0.24
N GLU A 148 10.12 -8.98 -0.40
CA GLU A 148 11.41 -8.80 0.28
C GLU A 148 11.68 -7.34 0.68
N ASN A 149 12.62 -7.15 1.61
CA ASN A 149 13.15 -5.84 2.02
C ASN A 149 12.07 -4.85 2.48
N CYS A 150 11.01 -5.35 3.12
CA CYS A 150 9.93 -4.53 3.67
C CYS A 150 10.41 -3.76 4.90
N LYS A 151 10.10 -2.46 4.93
CA LYS A 151 10.41 -1.55 6.03
C LYS A 151 9.27 -1.53 7.03
N ARG A 152 9.60 -1.47 8.33
CA ARG A 152 8.62 -1.54 9.40
C ARG A 152 8.85 -0.45 10.44
N PHE A 153 7.77 0.15 10.89
CA PHE A 153 7.80 1.15 11.95
C PHE A 153 6.76 0.82 13.01
N PHE A 154 7.20 0.80 14.26
CA PHE A 154 6.34 0.70 15.43
C PHE A 154 6.03 2.10 15.95
N TYR A 155 4.76 2.44 16.02
CA TYR A 155 4.23 3.70 16.49
C TYR A 155 3.58 3.47 17.86
N ASN A 156 3.95 4.29 18.84
CA ASN A 156 3.43 4.22 20.20
C ASN A 156 3.10 5.62 20.73
N ALA A 157 1.83 5.84 21.08
CA ALA A 157 1.41 7.02 21.81
C ALA A 157 1.48 6.76 23.33
N MET A 158 2.56 7.20 23.99
CA MET A 158 2.90 6.80 25.38
C MET A 158 1.81 7.05 26.44
N LEU A 159 0.84 7.93 26.17
CA LEU A 159 -0.20 8.33 27.12
C LEU A 159 -1.61 8.00 26.65
N ILE A 160 -1.76 7.33 25.51
CA ILE A 160 -3.06 6.90 25.00
C ILE A 160 -3.12 5.38 25.06
N VAL A 161 -4.13 4.89 25.75
CA VAL A 161 -4.33 3.46 25.95
C VAL A 161 -4.65 2.80 24.61
N ASP A 162 -3.97 1.70 24.33
CA ASP A 162 -4.16 0.84 23.17
C ASP A 162 -3.88 1.51 21.81
N GLU A 163 -3.06 2.57 21.79
CA GLU A 163 -2.63 3.30 20.60
C GLU A 163 -1.20 2.94 20.18
N GLU A 164 -0.92 1.63 20.14
CA GLU A 164 0.29 1.07 19.57
C GLU A 164 0.00 0.25 18.31
N HIS A 165 0.72 0.55 17.23
CA HIS A 165 0.57 -0.15 15.97
C HIS A 165 1.88 -0.23 15.20
N THR A 166 1.97 -1.22 14.31
CA THR A 166 3.09 -1.44 13.41
C THR A 166 2.61 -1.27 11.98
N ILE A 167 3.30 -0.44 11.21
CA ILE A 167 3.03 -0.28 9.78
C ILE A 167 4.19 -0.91 8.99
N VAL A 168 3.85 -1.69 7.97
CA VAL A 168 4.78 -2.35 7.04
C VAL A 168 4.67 -1.70 5.66
N PHE A 169 5.82 -1.39 5.08
CA PHE A 169 5.93 -0.76 3.77
C PHE A 169 6.77 -1.63 2.83
N ALA A 170 6.27 -1.85 1.61
CA ALA A 170 7.05 -2.44 0.52
C ALA A 170 7.46 -1.37 -0.49
N ALA A 171 8.68 -1.48 -1.00
CA ALA A 171 9.18 -0.56 -2.01
C ALA A 171 8.35 -0.66 -3.29
N GLY A 172 8.00 0.48 -3.88
CA GLY A 172 7.16 0.59 -5.07
C GLY A 172 5.69 0.26 -4.88
N ILE A 173 5.28 -0.19 -3.68
CA ILE A 173 3.88 -0.40 -3.33
C ILE A 173 3.43 0.66 -2.33
N GLY A 174 4.14 0.85 -1.21
CA GLY A 174 3.68 1.68 -0.11
C GLY A 174 3.27 0.85 1.10
N GLU A 175 2.25 1.30 1.83
CA GLU A 175 1.74 0.64 3.03
C GLU A 175 1.01 -0.66 2.68
N ILE A 176 1.58 -1.80 3.07
CA ILE A 176 1.03 -3.14 2.75
C ILE A 176 0.36 -3.81 3.96
N ASN A 177 0.69 -3.36 5.17
CA ASN A 177 0.06 -3.86 6.38
C ASN A 177 0.07 -2.80 7.48
N ASN A 178 -1.02 -2.75 8.24
CA ASN A 178 -1.12 -1.97 9.47
C ASN A 178 -1.69 -2.87 10.57
N PHE A 179 -0.92 -3.12 11.62
CA PHE A 179 -1.25 -4.06 12.68
C PHE A 179 -1.31 -3.33 14.02
N SER A 180 -2.48 -3.33 14.66
CA SER A 180 -2.63 -2.89 16.04
C SER A 180 -1.97 -3.90 16.98
N ASN A 181 -0.89 -3.47 17.63
CA ASN A 181 -0.17 -4.26 18.61
C ASN A 181 -0.99 -4.48 19.89
N ALA A 182 -1.84 -3.51 20.25
CA ALA A 182 -2.71 -3.61 21.42
C ALA A 182 -3.87 -4.60 21.23
N TRP A 183 -4.52 -4.57 20.06
CA TRP A 183 -5.71 -5.37 19.79
C TRP A 183 -5.43 -6.70 19.05
N GLY A 184 -4.23 -6.87 18.51
CA GLY A 184 -3.88 -8.06 17.72
C GLY A 184 -4.65 -8.18 16.41
N LEU A 185 -5.11 -7.04 15.88
CA LEU A 185 -5.87 -6.93 14.64
C LEU A 185 -5.06 -6.13 13.64
N GLY A 186 -5.11 -6.50 12.37
CA GLY A 186 -4.47 -5.72 11.33
C GLY A 186 -5.10 -5.93 9.98
N ASP A 187 -4.83 -4.98 9.11
CA ASP A 187 -5.28 -4.95 7.73
C ASP A 187 -4.08 -5.21 6.83
N THR A 188 -4.23 -6.17 5.93
CA THR A 188 -3.26 -6.48 4.88
C THR A 188 -3.85 -6.08 3.55
N ILE A 189 -3.01 -5.54 2.68
CA ILE A 189 -3.40 -5.06 1.36
C ILE A 189 -3.92 -6.20 0.47
N GLU A 190 -5.03 -5.97 -0.23
CA GLU A 190 -5.60 -6.91 -1.21
C GLU A 190 -5.21 -6.52 -2.64
N SER A 191 -5.13 -5.21 -2.91
CA SER A 191 -4.61 -4.72 -4.19
C SER A 191 -4.02 -3.31 -4.08
N ALA A 192 -3.13 -2.97 -5.01
CA ALA A 192 -2.61 -1.62 -5.15
C ALA A 192 -2.59 -1.23 -6.63
N THR A 193 -2.89 0.02 -6.95
CA THR A 193 -2.55 0.58 -8.26
C THR A 193 -1.53 1.67 -8.06
N ILE A 194 -0.27 1.45 -8.47
CA ILE A 194 0.81 2.41 -8.32
C ILE A 194 1.32 2.82 -9.69
N ASN A 195 1.29 4.13 -9.96
CA ASN A 195 1.69 4.73 -11.23
C ASN A 195 1.03 4.05 -12.45
N GLY A 196 -0.26 3.69 -12.30
CA GLY A 196 -1.05 3.02 -13.33
C GLY A 196 -0.83 1.50 -13.46
N VAL A 197 0.04 0.89 -12.65
CA VAL A 197 0.25 -0.56 -12.61
C VAL A 197 -0.54 -1.14 -11.44
N THR A 198 -1.42 -2.11 -11.72
CA THR A 198 -2.21 -2.78 -10.68
C THR A 198 -1.56 -4.09 -10.24
N TYR A 199 -1.33 -4.20 -8.93
CA TYR A 199 -0.89 -5.40 -8.23
C TYR A 199 -2.09 -5.98 -7.48
N ARG A 200 -2.36 -7.27 -7.65
CA ARG A 200 -3.39 -7.99 -6.92
C ARG A 200 -2.72 -9.07 -6.10
N PHE A 201 -2.98 -9.05 -4.81
CA PHE A 201 -2.47 -10.03 -3.87
C PHE A 201 -3.62 -11.01 -3.61
N LYS A 202 -3.37 -12.30 -3.87
CA LYS A 202 -4.41 -13.35 -3.87
C LYS A 202 -4.67 -13.84 -2.47
#